data_AF-A0A958CGV8-F1
#
_entry.id   AF-A0A958CGV8-F1
#
_cell.length_a   1.000
_cell.length_b   1.000
_cell.length_c   1.000
_cell.angle_alpha   90.00
_cell.angle_beta   90.00
_cell.angle_gamma   90.00
#
_symmetry.space_group_name_H-M   'P 1'
#
loop_
_entity.id
_entity.type
_entity.pdbx_description
1 polymer ?
#
loop_
_entity_poly.entity_id
_entity_poly.type
_entity_poly.pdbx_seq_one_letter_code
_entity_poly.pdbx_strand_id
1 'polypeptide(L)'
;VLFEGYDSATTDFAPFINKIEQSAPDAILGGGHFQDGSTFARQLAEKGVDVPYMALLVAPPEPTFADLGDAAVGVVGPSQWEPLAKFTEAAASSAGLTWVGPTGDTFVSDYQAAYNDEPSYHAAGGYVAGMMLGEAIKQAGSLDSAAVKAALDSMDLLTFYGHL
;
A
#
# COMPACT_ATOMS: atom_id res chain seq x y z
N VAL A 1 -2.08 -6.88 -26.74
CA VAL A 1 -2.00 -7.22 -25.30
C VAL A 1 -1.03 -8.38 -25.14
N LEU A 2 0.03 -8.17 -24.37
CA LEU A 2 1.07 -9.16 -24.05
C LEU A 2 0.86 -9.65 -22.61
N PHE A 3 1.03 -10.95 -22.37
CA PHE A 3 0.99 -11.54 -21.02
C PHE A 3 2.28 -12.29 -20.78
N GLU A 4 3.01 -11.91 -19.72
CA GLU A 4 4.29 -12.51 -19.36
C GLU A 4 4.31 -12.74 -17.84
N GLY A 5 4.68 -13.95 -17.43
CA GLY A 5 5.02 -14.25 -16.04
C GLY A 5 6.53 -14.42 -15.92
N TYR A 6 7.05 -14.18 -14.72
CA TYR A 6 8.47 -14.37 -14.41
C TYR A 6 8.63 -15.25 -13.16
N ASP A 7 9.78 -15.91 -13.04
CA ASP A 7 10.08 -16.74 -11.87
C ASP A 7 10.37 -15.86 -10.65
N SER A 8 9.99 -16.28 -9.44
CA SER A 8 10.25 -15.53 -8.20
C SER A 8 11.72 -15.19 -7.94
N ALA A 9 12.67 -15.91 -8.56
CA ALA A 9 14.11 -15.64 -8.46
C ALA A 9 14.63 -14.69 -9.56
N THR A 10 13.76 -14.12 -10.40
CA THR A 10 14.14 -13.22 -11.48
C THR A 10 14.74 -11.94 -10.93
N THR A 11 15.98 -11.63 -11.34
CA THR A 11 16.67 -10.37 -11.01
C THR A 11 17.00 -9.53 -12.25
N ASP A 12 16.81 -10.09 -13.44
CA ASP A 12 17.02 -9.42 -14.72
C ASP A 12 15.72 -9.43 -15.53
N PHE A 13 15.14 -8.24 -15.73
CA PHE A 13 13.92 -8.05 -16.49
C PHE A 13 14.17 -7.65 -17.96
N ALA A 14 15.43 -7.51 -18.40
CA ALA A 14 15.74 -7.10 -19.77
C ALA A 14 15.06 -7.95 -20.86
N PRO A 15 14.97 -9.30 -20.73
CA PRO A 15 14.25 -10.11 -21.72
C PRO A 15 12.76 -9.76 -21.84
N PHE A 16 12.09 -9.44 -20.73
CA PHE A 16 10.69 -9.03 -20.72
C PHE A 16 10.53 -7.63 -21.30
N ILE A 17 11.40 -6.70 -20.90
CA ILE A 17 11.44 -5.33 -21.41
C ILE A 17 11.64 -5.32 -22.94
N ASN A 18 12.46 -6.21 -23.49
CA ASN A 18 12.63 -6.36 -24.94
C ASN A 18 11.32 -6.72 -25.65
N LYS A 19 10.52 -7.63 -25.07
CA LYS A 19 9.21 -8.00 -25.63
C LYS A 19 8.21 -6.86 -25.49
N ILE A 20 8.22 -6.15 -24.37
CA ILE A 20 7.38 -4.98 -24.09
C ILE A 20 7.63 -3.91 -25.16
N GLU A 21 8.88 -3.50 -25.37
CA GLU A 21 9.25 -2.50 -26.38
C GLU A 21 8.75 -2.89 -27.78
N GLN A 22 8.95 -4.14 -28.19
CA GLN A 22 8.49 -4.65 -29.49
C GLN A 22 6.97 -4.63 -29.65
N SER A 23 6.24 -4.72 -28.54
CA SER A 23 4.77 -4.68 -28.55
C SER A 23 4.19 -3.28 -28.61
N ALA A 24 5.02 -2.24 -28.43
CA ALA A 24 4.65 -0.83 -28.42
C ALA A 24 3.34 -0.55 -27.62
N PRO A 25 3.30 -0.89 -26.31
CA PRO A 25 2.08 -0.80 -25.54
C PRO A 25 1.80 0.65 -25.12
N ASP A 26 0.52 0.99 -25.00
CA ASP A 26 0.11 2.23 -24.35
C ASP A 26 0.23 2.14 -22.82
N ALA A 27 0.23 0.93 -22.26
CA ALA A 27 0.27 0.71 -20.82
C ALA A 27 1.00 -0.58 -20.42
N ILE A 28 1.71 -0.52 -19.29
CA ILE A 28 2.19 -1.68 -18.54
C ILE A 28 1.39 -1.80 -17.24
N LEU A 29 0.85 -3.00 -17.00
CA LEU A 29 0.32 -3.40 -15.70
C LEU A 29 1.17 -4.55 -15.18
N GLY A 30 1.87 -4.32 -14.08
CA GLY A 30 2.80 -5.26 -13.48
C GLY A 30 2.55 -5.47 -12.00
N GLY A 31 3.04 -6.58 -11.48
CA GLY A 31 2.91 -6.90 -10.07
C GLY A 31 4.03 -7.84 -9.62
N GLY A 32 4.48 -7.63 -8.40
CA GLY A 32 5.56 -8.36 -7.75
C GLY A 32 5.81 -7.82 -6.35
N HIS A 33 6.96 -8.13 -5.79
CA HIS A 33 7.43 -7.50 -4.55
C HIS A 33 8.14 -6.18 -4.83
N PHE A 34 8.46 -5.43 -3.77
CA PHE A 34 9.17 -4.14 -3.88
C PHE A 34 10.43 -4.23 -4.76
N GLN A 35 11.27 -5.26 -4.55
CA GLN A 35 12.49 -5.43 -5.33
C GLN A 35 12.24 -5.68 -6.82
N ASP A 36 11.18 -6.40 -7.16
CA ASP A 36 10.81 -6.70 -8.54
C ASP A 36 10.40 -5.42 -9.26
N GLY A 37 9.45 -4.67 -8.68
CA GLY A 37 8.94 -3.42 -9.25
C GLY A 37 10.04 -2.36 -9.37
N SER A 38 10.87 -2.21 -8.34
CA SER A 38 11.98 -1.25 -8.34
C SER A 38 13.06 -1.61 -9.38
N THR A 39 13.37 -2.90 -9.54
CA THR A 39 14.35 -3.34 -10.54
C THR A 39 13.79 -3.22 -11.95
N PHE A 40 12.52 -3.57 -12.16
CA PHE A 40 11.85 -3.41 -13.44
C PHE A 40 11.79 -1.95 -13.89
N ALA A 41 11.32 -1.03 -13.01
CA ALA A 41 11.23 0.40 -13.32
C ALA A 41 12.60 0.99 -13.65
N ARG A 42 13.63 0.67 -12.85
CA ARG A 42 15.01 1.07 -13.12
C ARG A 42 15.50 0.58 -14.48
N GLN A 43 15.37 -0.71 -14.77
CA GLN A 43 15.87 -1.28 -16.02
C GLN A 43 15.10 -0.77 -17.26
N LEU A 44 13.79 -0.51 -17.12
CA LEU A 44 12.99 0.07 -18.19
C LEU A 44 13.50 1.49 -18.52
N ALA A 45 13.75 2.30 -17.48
CA ALA A 45 14.30 3.65 -17.62
C ALA A 45 15.74 3.65 -18.17
N GLU A 46 16.61 2.78 -17.67
CA GLU A 46 17.99 2.62 -18.17
C GLU A 46 18.04 2.26 -19.66
N LYS A 47 17.06 1.49 -20.13
CA LYS A 47 16.92 1.13 -21.54
C LYS A 47 16.28 2.24 -22.39
N GLY A 48 15.66 3.24 -21.76
CA GLY A 48 14.98 4.34 -22.46
C GLY A 48 13.68 3.91 -23.15
N VAL A 49 12.99 2.89 -22.63
CA VAL A 49 11.69 2.47 -23.16
C VAL A 49 10.62 3.36 -22.55
N ASP A 50 10.11 4.29 -23.35
CA ASP A 50 9.02 5.19 -22.97
C ASP A 50 7.66 4.50 -23.13
N VAL A 51 6.85 4.50 -22.07
CA VAL A 51 5.50 3.92 -22.06
C VAL A 51 4.54 4.92 -21.42
N PRO A 52 3.43 5.29 -22.09
CA PRO A 52 2.55 6.36 -21.60
C PRO A 52 1.98 6.12 -20.19
N TYR A 53 1.67 4.87 -19.85
CA TYR A 53 1.11 4.52 -18.54
C TYR A 53 1.81 3.31 -17.93
N MET A 54 2.20 3.42 -16.66
CA MET A 54 2.78 2.30 -15.93
C MET A 54 2.16 2.19 -14.55
N ALA A 55 1.48 1.07 -14.31
CA ALA A 55 0.93 0.72 -13.01
C ALA A 55 1.64 -0.54 -12.47
N LEU A 56 2.30 -0.44 -11.33
CA LEU A 56 3.01 -1.54 -10.68
C LEU A 56 2.49 -1.80 -9.26
N LEU A 57 2.46 -3.07 -8.89
CA LEU A 57 2.39 -3.55 -7.51
C LEU A 57 3.74 -4.17 -7.15
N VAL A 58 4.24 -4.12 -5.92
CA VAL A 58 3.83 -3.34 -4.73
C VAL A 58 4.68 -2.07 -4.58
N ALA A 59 5.69 -1.88 -5.43
CA ALA A 59 6.76 -0.92 -5.18
C ALA A 59 6.35 0.57 -5.16
N PRO A 60 5.57 1.10 -6.12
CA PRO A 60 5.33 2.54 -6.23
C PRO A 60 4.80 3.28 -4.98
N PRO A 61 3.85 2.71 -4.20
CA PRO A 61 3.38 3.36 -2.97
C PRO A 61 4.35 3.29 -1.78
N GLU A 62 5.46 2.55 -1.86
CA GLU A 62 6.44 2.51 -0.78
C GLU A 62 7.32 3.77 -0.80
N PRO A 63 7.58 4.42 0.35
CA PRO A 63 8.33 5.69 0.41
C PRO A 63 9.70 5.65 -0.30
N THR A 64 10.42 4.53 -0.16
CA THR A 64 11.76 4.33 -0.73
C THR A 64 11.76 4.10 -2.24
N PHE A 65 10.60 3.95 -2.89
CA PHE A 65 10.55 3.86 -4.35
C PHE A 65 11.02 5.17 -5.00
N ALA A 66 10.83 6.31 -4.33
CA ALA A 66 11.31 7.61 -4.78
C ALA A 66 12.84 7.68 -4.91
N ASP A 67 13.59 6.80 -4.22
CA ASP A 67 15.05 6.74 -4.30
C ASP A 67 15.56 6.32 -5.68
N LEU A 68 14.69 5.80 -6.56
CA LEU A 68 15.01 5.50 -7.97
C LEU A 68 15.16 6.77 -8.83
N GLY A 69 14.83 7.96 -8.30
CA GLY A 69 14.91 9.22 -9.02
C GLY A 69 13.97 9.25 -10.22
N ASP A 70 14.48 9.65 -11.39
CA ASP A 70 13.69 9.81 -12.62
C ASP A 70 12.97 8.52 -13.05
N ALA A 71 13.50 7.34 -12.69
CA ALA A 71 12.88 6.05 -13.01
C ALA A 71 11.59 5.78 -12.22
N ALA A 72 11.33 6.50 -11.11
CA ALA A 72 10.08 6.41 -10.36
C ALA A 72 8.97 7.31 -10.94
N VAL A 73 9.34 8.33 -11.72
CA VAL A 73 8.41 9.37 -12.17
C VAL A 73 7.37 8.76 -13.13
N GLY A 74 6.09 9.00 -12.84
CA GLY A 74 4.98 8.53 -13.69
C GLY A 74 4.58 7.07 -13.47
N VAL A 75 5.28 6.33 -12.60
CA VAL A 75 4.87 5.00 -12.18
C VAL A 75 3.85 5.12 -11.06
N VAL A 76 2.66 4.57 -11.27
CA VAL A 76 1.59 4.57 -10.27
C VAL A 76 1.43 3.20 -9.64
N GLY A 77 0.94 3.16 -8.41
CA GLY A 77 0.53 1.93 -7.74
C GLY A 77 -0.65 2.21 -6.83
N PRO A 78 -1.53 1.23 -6.59
CA PRO A 78 -2.57 1.38 -5.59
C PRO A 78 -1.95 1.36 -4.20
N SER A 79 -2.53 2.21 -3.35
CA SER A 79 -2.24 2.28 -1.93
C SER A 79 -3.55 2.22 -1.17
N GLN A 80 -3.58 1.48 -0.07
CA GLN A 80 -4.76 1.40 0.81
C GLN A 80 -4.87 2.62 1.73
N TRP A 81 -3.76 3.35 1.95
CA TRP A 81 -3.73 4.54 2.77
C TRP A 81 -2.53 5.41 2.43
N GLU A 82 -2.73 6.72 2.45
CA GLU A 82 -1.67 7.71 2.28
C GLU A 82 -1.66 8.70 3.45
N PRO A 83 -0.50 9.24 3.88
CA PRO A 83 -0.41 10.23 4.96
C PRO A 83 -1.33 11.45 4.78
N LEU A 84 -1.66 11.78 3.53
CA LEU A 84 -2.54 12.90 3.20
C LEU A 84 -4.03 12.56 3.27
N ALA A 85 -4.42 11.31 3.54
CA ALA A 85 -5.81 10.92 3.73
C ALA A 85 -6.41 11.64 4.95
N LYS A 86 -7.59 12.25 4.78
CA LYS A 86 -8.25 13.06 5.82
C LYS A 86 -9.52 12.40 6.36
N PHE A 87 -9.34 11.26 7.03
CA PHE A 87 -10.36 10.70 7.90
C PHE A 87 -10.29 11.37 9.28
N THR A 88 -11.43 11.79 9.80
CA THR A 88 -11.51 12.56 11.05
C THR A 88 -12.69 12.09 11.90
N GLU A 89 -12.61 12.34 13.20
CA GLU A 89 -13.72 12.08 14.13
C GLU A 89 -15.00 12.83 13.72
N ALA A 90 -14.88 14.06 13.21
CA ALA A 90 -16.02 14.82 12.69
C ALA A 90 -16.67 14.16 11.47
N ALA A 91 -15.86 13.58 10.57
CA ALA A 91 -16.35 12.81 9.43
C ALA A 91 -17.04 11.51 9.89
N ALA A 92 -16.48 10.82 10.90
CA ALA A 92 -17.10 9.63 11.50
C ALA A 92 -18.47 9.98 12.07
N SER A 93 -18.54 11.01 12.91
CA SER A 93 -19.77 11.49 13.54
C SER A 93 -20.83 11.88 12.52
N SER A 94 -20.44 12.59 11.46
CA SER A 94 -21.35 12.98 10.37
C SER A 94 -21.88 11.78 9.57
N ALA A 95 -21.10 10.69 9.49
CA ALA A 95 -21.47 9.44 8.84
C ALA A 95 -22.21 8.46 9.76
N GLY A 96 -22.39 8.78 11.05
CA GLY A 96 -22.96 7.87 12.05
C GLY A 96 -22.04 6.72 12.44
N LEU A 97 -20.74 6.85 12.17
CA LEU A 97 -19.71 5.85 12.47
C LEU A 97 -19.00 6.18 13.79
N THR A 98 -18.53 5.13 14.47
CA THR A 98 -17.67 5.29 15.65
C THR A 98 -16.24 5.62 15.19
N TRP A 99 -15.66 6.71 15.69
CA TRP A 99 -14.23 6.98 15.49
C TRP A 99 -13.38 6.13 16.43
N VAL A 100 -12.36 5.46 15.90
CA VAL A 100 -11.43 4.65 16.67
C VAL A 100 -9.99 4.95 16.26
N GLY A 101 -9.15 5.27 17.25
CA GLY A 101 -7.72 5.45 17.08
C GLY A 101 -7.25 6.90 16.95
N PRO A 102 -5.95 7.10 16.66
CA PRO A 102 -5.37 8.42 16.43
C PRO A 102 -5.80 8.99 15.07
N THR A 103 -5.53 10.28 14.83
CA THR A 103 -5.59 10.85 13.48
C THR A 103 -4.42 10.35 12.63
N GLY A 104 -4.51 10.51 11.31
CA GLY A 104 -3.39 10.17 10.41
C GLY A 104 -2.13 10.97 10.73
N ASP A 105 -2.27 12.27 11.00
CA ASP A 105 -1.14 13.14 11.35
C ASP A 105 -0.48 12.69 12.67
N THR A 106 -1.27 12.26 13.67
CA THR A 106 -0.73 11.70 14.92
C THR A 106 -0.02 10.37 14.68
N PHE A 107 -0.61 9.46 13.89
CA PHE A 107 0.04 8.18 13.55
C PHE A 107 1.39 8.40 12.86
N VAL A 108 1.46 9.31 11.88
CA VAL A 108 2.71 9.65 11.18
C VAL A 108 3.76 10.17 12.16
N SER A 109 3.40 11.13 13.02
CA SER A 109 4.31 11.69 14.02
C SER A 109 4.83 10.63 14.99
N ASP A 110 3.95 9.76 15.49
CA ASP A 110 4.32 8.71 16.44
C ASP A 110 5.21 7.65 15.79
N TYR A 111 4.92 7.28 14.53
CA TYR A 111 5.73 6.34 13.76
C TYR A 111 7.14 6.88 13.51
N GLN A 112 7.24 8.13 13.03
CA GLN A 112 8.53 8.80 12.81
C GLN A 112 9.35 8.89 14.11
N ALA A 113 8.71 9.21 15.24
CA ALA A 113 9.39 9.27 16.53
C ALA A 113 9.92 7.90 17.00
N ALA A 114 9.20 6.81 16.69
CA ALA A 114 9.56 5.46 17.08
C ALA A 114 10.62 4.81 16.17
N TYR A 115 10.58 5.10 14.87
CA TYR A 115 11.35 4.36 13.86
C TYR A 115 12.35 5.24 13.07
N ASN A 116 12.26 6.56 13.20
CA ASN A 116 13.05 7.51 12.40
C ASN A 116 12.91 7.24 10.88
N ASP A 117 11.68 6.94 10.46
CA ASP A 117 11.31 6.63 9.08
C ASP A 117 9.86 7.07 8.80
N GLU A 118 9.51 7.24 7.53
CA GLU A 118 8.13 7.50 7.11
C GLU A 118 7.30 6.20 7.13
N PRO A 119 6.04 6.22 7.58
CA PRO A 119 5.21 5.03 7.52
C PRO A 119 4.76 4.73 6.08
N SER A 120 4.89 3.46 5.67
CA SER A 120 4.16 2.97 4.50
C SER A 120 2.73 2.58 4.86
N TYR A 121 1.89 2.39 3.85
CA TYR A 121 0.53 1.87 4.05
C TYR A 121 0.52 0.50 4.75
N HIS A 122 1.59 -0.31 4.61
CA HIS A 122 1.74 -1.56 5.35
C HIS A 122 1.86 -1.33 6.86
N ALA A 123 2.66 -0.34 7.28
CA ALA A 123 2.82 0.02 8.69
C ALA A 123 1.49 0.55 9.26
N ALA A 124 0.82 1.43 8.50
CA ALA A 124 -0.49 1.96 8.87
C ALA A 124 -1.55 0.84 9.01
N GLY A 125 -1.63 -0.06 8.04
CA GLY A 125 -2.56 -1.19 8.07
C GLY A 125 -2.25 -2.16 9.22
N GLY A 126 -0.98 -2.42 9.51
CA GLY A 126 -0.56 -3.25 10.65
C GLY A 126 -0.94 -2.63 11.99
N TYR A 127 -0.75 -1.31 12.16
CA TYR A 127 -1.19 -0.59 13.34
C TYR A 127 -2.70 -0.71 13.55
N VAL A 128 -3.49 -0.44 12.50
CA VAL A 128 -4.95 -0.51 12.55
C VAL A 128 -5.45 -1.93 12.82
N ALA A 129 -4.84 -2.95 12.21
CA ALA A 129 -5.18 -4.35 12.48
C ALA A 129 -4.99 -4.73 13.95
N GLY A 130 -3.86 -4.31 14.56
CA GLY A 130 -3.62 -4.52 15.99
C GLY A 130 -4.62 -3.79 16.88
N MET A 131 -4.94 -2.54 16.54
CA MET A 131 -5.94 -1.74 17.24
C MET A 131 -7.34 -2.37 17.18
N MET A 132 -7.79 -2.78 15.98
CA MET A 132 -9.09 -3.44 15.80
C MET A 132 -9.19 -4.74 16.58
N LEU A 133 -8.14 -5.56 16.58
CA LEU A 133 -8.10 -6.77 17.40
C LEU A 133 -8.28 -6.43 18.90
N GLY A 134 -7.62 -5.37 19.37
CA GLY A 134 -7.78 -4.87 20.74
C GLY A 134 -9.21 -4.44 21.06
N GLU A 135 -9.85 -3.68 20.17
CA GLU A 135 -11.25 -3.28 20.35
C GLU A 135 -12.21 -4.48 20.32
N ALA A 136 -11.96 -5.47 19.47
CA ALA A 136 -12.79 -6.66 19.38
C ALA A 136 -12.72 -7.51 20.64
N ILE A 137 -11.53 -7.63 21.23
CA ILE A 137 -11.33 -8.30 22.52
C ILE A 137 -12.11 -7.58 23.63
N LYS A 138 -12.07 -6.24 23.66
CA LYS A 138 -12.82 -5.44 24.65
C LYS A 138 -14.33 -5.63 24.48
N GLN A 139 -14.83 -5.57 23.24
CA GLN A 139 -16.24 -5.77 22.93
C GLN A 139 -16.72 -7.19 23.26
N ALA A 140 -15.91 -8.20 22.97
CA ALA A 140 -16.21 -9.60 23.30
C ALA A 140 -16.14 -9.89 24.82
N GLY A 141 -15.38 -9.09 25.58
CA GLY A 141 -15.12 -9.33 26.99
C GLY A 141 -14.40 -10.66 27.25
N SER A 142 -13.69 -11.19 26.25
CA SER A 142 -13.13 -12.54 26.23
C SER A 142 -11.95 -12.64 25.26
N LEU A 143 -11.11 -13.66 25.45
CA LEU A 143 -10.06 -14.06 24.51
C LEU A 143 -10.45 -15.29 23.66
N ASP A 144 -11.69 -15.76 23.79
CA ASP A 144 -12.21 -16.84 22.95
C ASP A 144 -12.25 -16.40 21.48
N SER A 145 -11.61 -17.18 20.60
CA SER A 145 -11.43 -16.79 19.20
C SER A 145 -12.75 -16.65 18.43
N ALA A 146 -13.78 -17.45 18.76
CA ALA A 146 -15.08 -17.34 18.11
C ALA A 146 -15.81 -16.06 18.55
N ALA A 147 -15.74 -15.73 19.84
CA ALA A 147 -16.30 -14.50 20.37
C ALA A 147 -15.60 -13.25 19.79
N VAL A 148 -14.27 -13.25 19.72
CA VAL A 148 -13.48 -12.14 19.13
C VAL A 148 -13.76 -11.99 17.64
N LYS A 149 -13.85 -13.10 16.89
CA LYS A 149 -14.24 -13.05 15.48
C LYS A 149 -15.63 -12.45 15.30
N ALA A 150 -16.61 -12.87 16.10
CA ALA A 150 -17.96 -12.33 16.03
C ALA A 150 -17.99 -10.81 16.33
N ALA A 151 -17.15 -10.35 17.26
CA ALA A 151 -16.97 -8.92 17.51
C ALA A 151 -16.37 -8.20 16.28
N LEU A 152 -15.28 -8.71 15.70
CA LEU A 152 -14.67 -8.16 14.47
C LEU A 152 -15.67 -8.09 13.32
N ASP A 153 -16.44 -9.16 13.07
CA ASP A 153 -17.44 -9.21 11.99
C ASP A 153 -18.57 -8.18 12.18
N SER A 154 -18.78 -7.71 13.41
CA SER A 154 -19.84 -6.75 13.76
C SER A 154 -19.36 -5.30 13.79
N MET A 155 -18.07 -5.06 13.58
CA MET A 155 -17.51 -3.71 13.60
C MET A 155 -17.97 -2.91 12.37
N ASP A 156 -18.27 -1.65 12.62
CA ASP A 156 -18.63 -0.65 11.63
C ASP A 156 -18.10 0.70 12.14
N LEU A 157 -16.85 1.01 11.78
CA LEU A 157 -16.08 2.08 12.42
C LEU A 157 -15.21 2.85 11.42
N LEU A 158 -14.88 4.10 11.77
CA LEU A 158 -13.95 4.91 11.00
C LEU A 158 -12.63 5.05 11.77
N THR A 159 -11.52 4.80 11.08
CA THR A 159 -10.16 5.03 11.59
C THR A 159 -9.42 6.02 10.68
N PHE A 160 -8.19 6.39 11.04
CA PHE A 160 -7.33 7.13 10.10
C PHE A 160 -6.99 6.36 8.83
N TYR A 161 -7.20 5.04 8.80
CA TYR A 161 -6.96 4.16 7.65
C TYR A 161 -8.21 3.97 6.78
N GLY A 162 -9.34 4.56 7.18
CA GLY A 162 -10.61 4.48 6.46
C GLY A 162 -11.71 3.78 7.25
N HIS A 163 -12.83 3.55 6.56
CA HIS A 163 -14.02 2.89 7.08
C HIS A 163 -13.82 1.37 6.99
N LEU A 164 -13.97 0.70 8.13
CA LEU A 164 -13.76 -0.73 8.32
C LEU A 164 -15.02 -1.37 8.91
#